data_AF-A0AAV0FH39-F1
#
_entry.id   AF-A0AAV0FH39-F1
#
_cell.length_a   1.000
_cell.length_b   1.000
_cell.length_c   1.000
_cell.angle_alpha   90.00
_cell.angle_beta   90.00
_cell.angle_gamma   90.00
#
_symmetry.space_group_name_H-M   'P 1'
#
loop_
_entity.id
_entity.type
_entity.pdbx_description
1 polymer ?
#
loop_
_entity_poly.entity_id
_entity_poly.type
_entity_poly.pdbx_seq_one_letter_code
_entity_poly.pdbx_strand_id
1 'polypeptide(L)'
;MSETLSGSDPSVSTETPLKSGNVFDASRIAEVKSWLTSQFDAVGKDVPAFEYTARSVAHLHNIATASQAKNQAAGIVAKDFRQKAAEFRSQAARIREILENVGLGQESLTPNVVSSAQVLASMSNLLNIRDTELSSFLVAIADLSLRKTAVEEKRAKVQQESKALLDYTRKAISRLTYLKRTLAQLEDDISPCEAQMENWKTNLAVMESKERQYFQQYSNYKAMLNRVGYTPEVSHGVLVEMAEHRKDLENKTKPILDTLRSYQDLPPDKALAALAIEEKKRQYTDAEKYLDDILQSALGSSD
;
A
#
# COMPACT_ATOMS: atom_id res chain seq x y z
N MET A 1 57.60 6.79 -0.38
CA MET A 1 58.61 6.28 0.57
C MET A 1 57.91 5.17 1.34
N SER A 2 57.85 3.97 0.77
CA SER A 2 58.87 2.90 0.87
C SER A 2 58.74 2.19 2.23
N GLU A 3 58.18 0.97 2.22
CA GLU A 3 58.93 -0.30 2.38
C GLU A 3 58.98 -0.70 3.87
N THR A 4 58.86 -1.94 4.36
CA THR A 4 58.75 -3.29 3.79
C THR A 4 58.53 -4.28 4.96
N LEU A 5 57.80 -5.36 4.67
CA LEU A 5 58.08 -6.77 5.03
C LEU A 5 57.99 -7.29 6.50
N SER A 6 57.18 -8.38 6.58
CA SER A 6 57.43 -9.66 7.28
C SER A 6 57.48 -9.61 8.82
N GLY A 7 56.64 -10.28 9.59
CA GLY A 7 56.19 -11.67 9.48
C GLY A 7 56.53 -12.38 10.80
N SER A 8 55.73 -13.37 11.21
CA SER A 8 55.97 -14.32 12.31
C SER A 8 55.55 -13.89 13.74
N ASP A 9 54.36 -14.36 14.16
CA ASP A 9 54.17 -14.99 15.48
C ASP A 9 55.07 -16.26 15.57
N PRO A 10 55.33 -16.91 16.73
CA PRO A 10 54.57 -16.86 17.98
C PRO A 10 55.44 -16.76 19.26
N SER A 11 54.84 -16.40 20.40
CA SER A 11 54.98 -17.24 21.60
C SER A 11 54.04 -16.81 22.72
N VAL A 12 53.19 -17.75 23.10
CA VAL A 12 52.41 -17.75 24.33
C VAL A 12 53.38 -17.78 25.51
N SER A 13 53.24 -16.82 26.41
CA SER A 13 53.61 -16.99 27.82
C SER A 13 52.55 -16.29 28.66
N THR A 14 51.56 -17.09 29.03
CA THR A 14 50.74 -16.95 30.23
C THR A 14 51.62 -16.59 31.43
N GLU A 15 51.34 -15.47 32.09
CA GLU A 15 51.06 -15.41 33.54
C GLU A 15 50.65 -13.98 33.97
N THR A 16 49.37 -13.89 34.40
CA THR A 16 48.71 -12.91 35.30
C THR A 16 49.18 -11.45 35.38
N PRO A 17 48.22 -10.51 35.28
CA PRO A 17 48.12 -9.49 36.32
C PRO A 17 46.70 -9.17 36.86
N LEU A 18 46.65 -9.09 38.19
CA LEU A 18 46.03 -8.01 38.99
C LEU A 18 44.50 -7.95 39.20
N LYS A 19 44.08 -8.50 40.36
CA LYS A 19 42.86 -8.18 41.12
C LYS A 19 42.89 -6.74 41.70
N SER A 20 42.78 -5.70 40.89
CA SER A 20 42.54 -4.33 41.41
C SER A 20 41.10 -3.82 41.25
N GLY A 21 40.25 -4.53 40.49
CA GLY A 21 38.87 -4.11 40.20
C GLY A 21 37.91 -4.10 41.40
N ASN A 22 38.06 -5.02 42.37
CA ASN A 22 37.05 -5.21 43.42
C ASN A 22 37.05 -4.15 44.53
N VAL A 23 38.17 -3.45 44.77
CA VAL A 23 38.27 -2.47 45.87
C VAL A 23 37.64 -1.13 45.47
N PHE A 24 37.80 -0.73 44.20
CA PHE A 24 37.22 0.51 43.67
C PHE A 24 35.70 0.47 43.59
N ASP A 25 35.11 -0.69 43.28
CA ASP A 25 33.65 -0.84 43.25
C ASP A 25 33.04 -0.80 44.66
N ALA A 26 33.71 -1.37 45.67
CA ALA A 26 33.21 -1.35 47.05
C ALA A 26 33.13 0.08 47.64
N SER A 27 34.15 0.92 47.40
CA SER A 27 34.16 2.32 47.85
C SER A 27 33.07 3.14 47.15
N ARG A 28 32.93 2.99 45.83
CA ARG A 28 31.90 3.69 45.04
C ARG A 28 30.49 3.26 45.45
N ILE A 29 30.29 1.99 45.77
CA ILE A 29 29.01 1.48 46.30
C ILE A 29 28.68 2.14 47.63
N ALA A 30 29.65 2.29 48.54
CA ALA A 30 29.43 2.93 49.84
C ALA A 30 29.07 4.43 49.71
N GLU A 31 29.76 5.15 48.82
CA GLU A 31 29.47 6.56 48.49
C GLU A 31 28.08 6.74 47.86
N VAL A 32 27.72 5.87 46.92
CA VAL A 32 26.38 5.91 46.28
C VAL A 32 25.29 5.59 47.31
N LYS A 33 25.52 4.62 48.19
CA LYS A 33 24.56 4.27 49.26
C LYS A 33 24.33 5.43 50.22
N SER A 34 25.41 6.03 50.74
CA SER A 34 25.27 7.15 51.68
C SER A 34 24.63 8.37 51.03
N TRP A 35 24.97 8.66 49.76
CA TRP A 35 24.33 9.71 49.00
C TRP A 35 22.83 9.44 48.79
N LEU A 36 22.45 8.22 48.38
CA LEU A 36 21.04 7.85 48.19
C LEU A 36 20.27 7.96 49.50
N THR A 37 20.78 7.42 50.60
CA THR A 37 20.16 7.56 51.93
C THR A 37 19.93 9.03 52.27
N SER A 38 20.95 9.87 52.13
CA SER A 38 20.82 11.32 52.40
C SER A 38 19.77 12.01 51.51
N GLN A 39 19.67 11.68 50.22
CA GLN A 39 18.69 12.30 49.32
C GLN A 39 17.26 11.81 49.58
N PHE A 40 17.07 10.53 49.89
CA PHE A 40 15.77 9.94 50.15
C PHE A 40 15.24 10.30 51.55
N ASP A 41 16.10 10.36 52.56
CA ASP A 41 15.79 10.87 53.90
C ASP A 41 15.31 12.32 53.85
N ALA A 42 15.92 13.15 53.01
CA ALA A 42 15.51 14.56 52.83
C ALA A 42 14.07 14.73 52.33
N VAL A 43 13.50 13.69 51.70
CA VAL A 43 12.11 13.65 51.20
C VAL A 43 11.22 12.72 52.06
N GLY A 44 11.76 12.18 53.15
CA GLY A 44 11.05 11.26 54.05
C GLY A 44 10.67 9.94 53.39
N LYS A 45 11.50 9.44 52.46
CA LYS A 45 11.28 8.16 51.76
C LYS A 45 12.45 7.22 52.00
N ASP A 46 12.18 5.92 51.94
CA ASP A 46 13.23 4.91 51.95
C ASP A 46 13.84 4.71 50.56
N VAL A 47 15.12 4.32 50.52
CA VAL A 47 15.81 3.98 49.26
C VAL A 47 15.24 2.68 48.69
N PRO A 48 14.70 2.68 47.45
CA PRO A 48 14.19 1.46 46.82
C PRO A 48 15.28 0.39 46.69
N ALA A 49 14.90 -0.88 46.80
CA ALA A 49 15.82 -1.98 46.54
C ALA A 49 16.16 -2.05 45.04
N PHE A 50 17.45 -2.01 44.70
CA PHE A 50 17.94 -2.20 43.33
C PHE A 50 19.26 -2.98 43.34
N GLU A 51 19.60 -3.56 42.19
CA GLU A 51 20.82 -4.35 42.05
C GLU A 51 22.05 -3.44 41.84
N TYR A 52 23.06 -3.63 42.69
CA TYR A 52 24.36 -2.96 42.61
C TYR A 52 25.25 -3.68 41.59
N THR A 53 24.94 -3.51 40.30
CA THR A 53 25.79 -3.94 39.19
C THR A 53 26.88 -2.88 38.94
N ALA A 54 28.08 -3.26 38.48
CA ALA A 54 29.16 -2.32 38.18
C ALA A 54 28.72 -1.15 37.27
N ARG A 55 27.86 -1.42 36.28
CA ARG A 55 27.25 -0.40 35.41
C ARG A 55 26.30 0.55 36.15
N SER A 56 25.44 0.03 37.03
CA SER A 56 24.50 0.86 37.80
C SER A 56 25.23 1.71 38.84
N VAL A 57 26.23 1.14 39.51
CA VAL A 57 27.10 1.85 40.46
C VAL A 57 27.87 2.97 39.78
N ALA A 58 28.50 2.72 38.62
CA ALA A 58 29.22 3.74 37.89
C ALA A 58 28.30 4.90 37.44
N HIS A 59 27.08 4.58 36.98
CA HIS A 59 26.11 5.59 36.60
C HIS A 59 25.62 6.42 37.80
N LEU A 60 25.26 5.76 38.90
CA LEU A 60 24.82 6.41 40.13
C LEU A 60 25.93 7.23 40.78
N HIS A 61 27.17 6.77 40.75
CA HIS A 61 28.33 7.51 41.24
C HIS A 61 28.52 8.81 40.46
N ASN A 62 28.44 8.76 39.13
CA ASN A 62 28.49 9.96 38.28
C ASN A 62 27.36 10.95 38.62
N ILE A 63 26.14 10.46 38.85
CA ILE A 63 25.01 11.30 39.25
C ILE A 63 25.26 11.90 40.64
N ALA A 64 25.76 11.11 41.60
CA ALA A 64 26.05 11.54 42.95
C ALA A 64 27.12 12.64 42.96
N THR A 65 28.24 12.44 42.25
CA THR A 65 29.30 13.45 42.12
C THR A 65 28.78 14.72 41.46
N ALA A 66 28.01 14.61 40.36
CA ALA A 66 27.43 15.77 39.70
C ALA A 66 26.42 16.51 40.58
N SER A 67 25.60 15.79 41.34
CA SER A 67 24.63 16.35 42.28
C SER A 67 25.34 17.09 43.43
N GLN A 68 26.34 16.46 44.05
CA GLN A 68 27.10 17.04 45.13
C GLN A 68 27.87 18.30 44.69
N ALA A 69 28.51 18.26 43.51
CA ALA A 69 29.18 19.42 42.94
C ALA A 69 28.21 20.58 42.70
N LYS A 70 27.01 20.30 42.17
CA LYS A 70 25.95 21.30 41.99
C LYS A 70 25.44 21.86 43.32
N ASN A 71 25.23 21.01 44.33
CA ASN A 71 24.79 21.44 45.65
C ASN A 71 25.84 22.32 46.34
N GLN A 72 27.12 21.97 46.22
CA GLN A 72 28.21 22.80 46.72
C GLN A 72 28.27 24.15 46.01
N ALA A 73 28.21 24.16 44.67
CA ALA A 73 28.20 25.40 43.89
C ALA A 73 26.99 26.28 44.25
N ALA A 74 25.80 25.70 44.37
CA ALA A 74 24.60 26.39 44.82
C ALA A 74 24.77 26.97 46.24
N GLY A 75 25.39 26.21 47.15
CA GLY A 75 25.71 26.67 48.50
C GLY A 75 26.67 27.86 48.53
N ILE A 76 27.70 27.86 47.68
CA ILE A 76 28.64 28.99 47.53
C ILE A 76 27.92 30.22 46.99
N VAL A 77 27.14 30.07 45.91
CA VAL A 77 26.36 31.16 45.31
C VAL A 77 25.34 31.73 46.31
N ALA A 78 24.68 30.88 47.09
CA ALA A 78 23.74 31.32 48.11
C ALA A 78 24.43 32.13 49.23
N LYS A 79 25.64 31.74 49.65
CA LYS A 79 26.44 32.50 50.61
C LYS A 79 26.87 33.85 50.05
N ASP A 80 27.37 33.87 48.81
CA ASP A 80 27.75 35.10 48.11
C ASP A 80 26.57 36.06 47.97
N PHE A 81 25.39 35.58 47.56
CA PHE A 81 24.19 36.42 47.48
C PHE A 81 23.74 36.95 48.85
N ARG A 82 23.84 36.16 49.92
CA ARG A 82 23.54 36.63 51.28
C ARG A 82 24.49 37.73 51.72
N GLN A 83 25.78 37.59 51.43
CA GLN A 83 26.79 38.60 51.73
C GLN A 83 26.51 39.89 50.95
N LYS A 84 26.35 39.81 49.62
CA LYS A 84 26.01 40.95 48.78
C LYS A 84 24.73 41.64 49.25
N ALA A 85 23.71 40.88 49.61
CA ALA A 85 22.47 41.43 50.14
C ALA A 85 22.68 42.15 51.49
N ALA A 86 23.59 41.69 52.35
CA ALA A 86 23.95 42.39 53.58
C ALA A 86 24.67 43.72 53.27
N GLU A 87 25.64 43.70 52.35
CA GLU A 87 26.38 44.89 51.90
C GLU A 87 25.46 45.94 51.26
N PHE A 88 24.54 45.52 50.38
CA PHE A 88 23.55 46.42 49.79
C PHE A 88 22.62 47.02 50.85
N ARG A 89 22.21 46.26 51.87
CA ARG A 89 21.39 46.80 52.98
C ARG A 89 22.17 47.82 53.80
N SER A 90 23.43 47.56 54.13
CA SER A 90 24.26 48.54 54.86
C SER A 90 24.50 49.80 54.05
N GLN A 91 24.73 49.66 52.74
CA GLN A 91 24.94 50.81 51.86
C GLN A 91 23.64 51.62 51.68
N ALA A 92 22.49 50.95 51.58
CA ALA A 92 21.20 51.62 51.54
C ALA A 92 20.90 52.38 52.84
N ALA A 93 21.24 51.82 54.00
CA ALA A 93 21.11 52.51 55.29
C ALA A 93 22.00 53.76 55.36
N ARG A 94 23.27 53.64 54.95
CA ARG A 94 24.20 54.78 54.88
C ARG A 94 23.70 55.88 53.95
N ILE A 95 23.22 55.53 52.74
CA ILE A 95 22.69 56.53 51.78
C ILE A 95 21.46 57.23 52.37
N ARG A 96 20.58 56.48 53.04
CA ARG A 96 19.40 57.04 53.70
C ARG A 96 19.79 58.06 54.77
N GLU A 97 20.74 57.73 55.64
CA GLU A 97 21.24 58.65 56.68
C GLU A 97 21.84 59.93 56.07
N ILE A 98 22.63 59.81 55.00
CA ILE A 98 23.17 60.97 54.29
C ILE A 98 22.05 61.86 53.73
N LEU A 99 21.03 61.26 53.11
CA LEU A 99 19.90 62.01 52.56
C LEU A 99 19.09 62.71 53.66
N GLU A 100 18.85 62.05 54.78
CA GLU A 100 18.20 62.63 55.96
C GLU A 100 18.98 63.84 56.49
N ASN A 101 20.30 63.75 56.61
CA ASN A 101 21.16 64.84 57.06
C ASN A 101 21.15 66.07 56.13
N VAL A 102 20.88 65.87 54.83
CA VAL A 102 20.79 66.96 53.83
C VAL A 102 19.33 67.45 53.67
N GLY A 103 18.38 66.91 54.42
CA GLY A 103 16.96 67.28 54.33
C GLY A 103 16.23 66.68 53.13
N LEU A 104 16.81 65.69 52.48
CA LEU A 104 16.23 64.90 51.37
C LEU A 104 15.68 63.55 51.86
N GLY A 105 15.28 63.48 53.13
CA GLY A 105 14.61 62.30 53.68
C GLY A 105 13.33 61.99 52.91
N GLN A 106 12.96 60.70 52.87
CA GLN A 106 11.74 60.26 52.16
C GLN A 106 10.49 61.01 52.61
N GLU A 107 10.40 61.32 53.91
CA GLU A 107 9.29 62.06 54.53
C GLU A 107 9.25 63.55 54.14
N SER A 108 10.37 64.10 53.65
CA SER A 108 10.52 65.50 53.24
C SER A 108 10.19 65.71 51.75
N LEU A 109 10.06 64.64 50.98
CA LEU A 109 9.78 64.68 49.55
C LEU A 109 8.28 64.69 49.27
N THR A 110 7.85 65.44 48.24
CA THR A 110 6.47 65.36 47.77
C THR A 110 6.14 63.96 47.24
N PRO A 111 4.91 63.44 47.43
CA PRO A 111 4.51 62.10 47.00
C PRO A 111 4.78 61.78 45.51
N ASN A 112 4.67 62.77 44.63
CA ASN A 112 4.94 62.62 43.19
C ASN A 112 6.41 62.32 42.87
N VAL A 113 7.34 62.88 43.64
CA VAL A 113 8.77 62.63 43.46
C VAL A 113 9.11 61.22 43.94
N VAL A 114 8.54 60.80 45.06
CA VAL A 114 8.71 59.43 45.59
C VAL A 114 8.18 58.40 44.60
N SER A 115 6.96 58.60 44.05
CA SER A 115 6.40 57.67 43.07
C SER A 115 7.22 57.60 41.78
N SER A 116 7.70 58.74 41.28
CA SER A 116 8.54 58.80 40.08
C SER A 116 9.88 58.08 40.28
N ALA A 117 10.54 58.31 41.42
CA ALA A 117 11.78 57.62 41.78
C ALA A 117 11.58 56.11 41.95
N GLN A 118 10.46 55.69 42.54
CA GLN A 118 10.10 54.27 42.66
C GLN A 118 9.93 53.61 41.29
N VAL A 119 9.26 54.27 40.35
CA VAL A 119 9.09 53.75 38.98
C VAL A 119 10.44 53.64 38.27
N LEU A 120 11.29 54.67 38.36
CA LEU A 120 12.65 54.66 37.80
C LEU A 120 13.50 53.53 38.37
N ALA A 121 13.50 53.34 39.69
CA ALA A 121 14.21 52.26 40.36
C ALA A 121 13.69 50.87 39.93
N SER A 122 12.37 50.73 39.82
CA SER A 122 11.74 49.48 39.37
C SER A 122 12.10 49.14 37.92
N MET A 123 12.06 50.13 37.02
CA MET A 123 12.46 49.96 35.63
C MET A 123 13.95 49.67 35.49
N SER A 124 14.80 50.34 36.28
CA SER A 124 16.26 50.07 36.32
C SER A 124 16.53 48.64 36.73
N ASN A 125 15.88 48.15 37.79
CA ASN A 125 16.02 46.78 38.26
C ASN A 125 15.53 45.76 37.20
N LEU A 126 14.41 46.04 36.53
CA LEU A 126 13.86 45.16 35.49
C LEU A 126 14.77 45.09 34.25
N LEU A 127 15.36 46.22 33.87
CA LEU A 127 16.28 46.34 32.74
C LEU A 127 17.73 46.03 33.12
N ASN A 128 18.00 45.75 34.39
CA ASN A 128 19.33 45.50 34.96
C ASN A 128 20.34 46.63 34.70
N ILE A 129 19.87 47.87 34.84
CA ILE A 129 20.64 49.11 34.69
C ILE A 129 21.14 49.57 36.07
N ARG A 130 22.35 50.14 36.13
CA ARG A 130 22.99 50.55 37.40
C ARG A 130 22.96 52.06 37.65
N ASP A 131 22.61 52.82 36.64
CA ASP A 131 22.57 54.28 36.57
C ASP A 131 21.17 54.76 36.19
N THR A 132 20.93 56.06 36.37
CA THR A 132 19.66 56.69 36.00
C THR A 132 19.78 57.49 34.70
N GLU A 133 20.77 57.19 33.85
CA GLU A 133 20.97 57.91 32.58
C GLU A 133 19.95 57.46 31.52
N LEU A 134 19.39 58.43 30.80
CA LEU A 134 18.43 58.19 29.73
C LEU A 134 18.99 57.28 28.62
N SER A 135 20.27 57.49 28.25
CA SER A 135 21.01 56.68 27.28
C SER A 135 20.96 55.19 27.63
N SER A 136 21.27 54.84 28.89
CA SER A 136 21.27 53.47 29.39
C SER A 136 19.87 52.84 29.32
N PHE A 137 18.82 53.58 29.67
CA PHE A 137 17.43 53.12 29.51
C PHE A 137 17.06 52.87 28.06
N LEU A 138 17.39 53.80 27.15
CA LEU A 138 17.05 53.67 25.73
C LEU A 138 17.73 52.46 25.11
N VAL A 139 19.00 52.21 25.41
CA VAL A 139 19.73 51.03 24.93
C VAL A 139 19.12 49.74 25.46
N ALA A 140 18.83 49.66 26.77
CA ALA A 140 18.26 48.45 27.37
C ALA A 140 16.84 48.16 26.86
N ILE A 141 16.01 49.18 26.66
CA ILE A 141 14.67 49.04 26.07
C ILE A 141 14.76 48.61 24.61
N ALA A 142 15.71 49.16 23.84
CA ALA A 142 15.92 48.77 22.45
C ALA A 142 16.37 47.29 22.35
N ASP A 143 17.32 46.87 23.18
CA ASP A 143 17.76 45.47 23.25
C ASP A 143 16.62 44.53 23.67
N LEU A 144 15.84 44.89 24.70
CA LEU A 144 14.67 44.11 25.12
C LEU A 144 13.62 44.00 24.00
N SER A 145 13.39 45.09 23.26
CA SER A 145 12.45 45.11 22.13
C SER A 145 12.94 44.22 20.98
N LEU A 146 14.23 44.25 20.67
CA LEU A 146 14.83 43.36 19.67
C LEU A 146 14.72 41.89 20.10
N ARG A 147 15.02 41.58 21.37
CA ARG A 147 14.86 40.22 21.90
C ARG A 147 13.41 39.76 21.87
N LYS A 148 12.46 40.64 22.20
CA LYS A 148 11.03 40.35 22.12
C LYS A 148 10.61 39.97 20.69
N THR A 149 10.97 40.78 19.70
CA THR A 149 10.62 40.52 18.30
C THR A 149 11.25 39.21 17.79
N ALA A 150 12.50 38.92 18.12
CA ALA A 150 13.16 37.67 17.76
C ALA A 150 12.47 36.43 18.38
N VAL A 151 11.99 36.55 19.63
CA VAL A 151 11.22 35.47 20.28
C VAL A 151 9.83 35.31 19.65
N GLU A 152 9.16 36.41 19.32
CA GLU A 152 7.86 36.38 18.63
C GLU A 152 7.96 35.72 17.25
N GLU A 153 9.02 36.01 16.49
CA GLU A 153 9.28 35.36 15.19
C GLU A 153 9.50 33.85 15.35
N LYS A 154 10.34 33.42 16.31
CA LYS A 154 10.56 32.00 16.60
C LYS A 154 9.26 31.31 17.02
N ARG A 155 8.46 31.96 17.86
CA ARG A 155 7.15 31.46 18.28
C ARG A 155 6.19 31.31 17.10
N ALA A 156 6.17 32.27 16.18
CA ALA A 156 5.35 32.19 14.97
C ALA A 156 5.76 31.01 14.07
N LYS A 157 7.07 30.80 13.86
CA LYS A 157 7.60 29.65 13.10
C LYS A 157 7.19 28.32 13.73
N VAL A 158 7.43 28.15 15.03
CA VAL A 158 7.04 26.92 15.76
C VAL A 158 5.53 26.70 15.70
N GLN A 159 4.72 27.76 15.81
CA GLN A 159 3.27 27.65 15.69
C GLN A 159 2.83 27.21 14.28
N GLN A 160 3.52 27.68 13.23
CA GLN A 160 3.25 27.28 11.85
C GLN A 160 3.63 25.81 11.61
N GLU A 161 4.81 25.39 12.06
CA GLU A 161 5.26 24.00 11.98
C GLU A 161 4.34 23.05 12.75
N SER A 162 3.91 23.44 13.95
CA SER A 162 2.95 22.69 14.76
C SER A 162 1.62 22.48 14.02
N LYS A 163 1.08 23.53 13.39
CA LYS A 163 -0.13 23.41 12.56
C LYS A 163 0.06 22.45 11.39
N ALA A 164 1.18 22.57 10.67
CA ALA A 164 1.49 21.68 9.55
C ALA A 164 1.59 20.21 10.00
N LEU A 165 2.27 19.95 11.12
CA LEU A 165 2.41 18.61 11.69
C LEU A 165 1.07 18.02 12.12
N LEU A 166 0.19 18.83 12.72
CA LEU A 166 -1.18 18.40 13.05
C LEU A 166 -1.97 18.01 11.80
N ASP A 167 -1.84 18.75 10.70
CA ASP A 167 -2.53 18.42 9.46
C ASP A 167 -1.98 17.14 8.80
N TYR A 168 -0.66 16.91 8.83
CA TYR A 168 -0.08 15.64 8.41
C TYR A 168 -0.57 14.47 9.27
N THR A 169 -0.64 14.67 10.58
CA THR A 169 -1.12 13.65 11.51
C THR A 169 -2.58 13.30 11.23
N ARG A 170 -3.45 14.30 11.01
CA ARG A 170 -4.85 14.09 10.61
C ARG A 170 -4.97 13.30 9.30
N LYS A 171 -4.17 13.64 8.28
CA LYS A 171 -4.13 12.91 7.00
C LYS A 171 -3.64 11.47 7.18
N ALA A 172 -2.65 11.24 8.03
CA ALA A 172 -2.16 9.89 8.33
C ALA A 172 -3.24 9.05 9.03
N ILE A 173 -3.95 9.63 10.00
CA ILE A 173 -5.04 8.95 10.72
C ILE A 173 -6.19 8.59 9.76
N SER A 174 -6.60 9.50 8.87
CA SER A 174 -7.68 9.21 7.92
C SER A 174 -7.29 8.09 6.96
N ARG A 175 -6.05 8.07 6.46
CA ARG A 175 -5.53 7.01 5.60
C ARG A 175 -5.40 5.68 6.33
N LEU A 176 -4.93 5.68 7.57
CA LEU A 176 -4.88 4.48 8.40
C LEU A 176 -6.29 3.91 8.63
N THR A 177 -7.26 4.77 8.90
CA THR A 177 -8.66 4.37 9.08
C THR A 177 -9.23 3.75 7.81
N TYR A 178 -8.96 4.34 6.65
CA TYR A 178 -9.35 3.78 5.36
C TYR A 178 -8.72 2.40 5.13
N LEU A 179 -7.42 2.26 5.35
CA LEU A 179 -6.70 0.99 5.18
C LEU A 179 -7.22 -0.11 6.09
N LYS A 180 -7.54 0.23 7.35
CA LYS A 180 -8.16 -0.72 8.28
C LYS A 180 -9.52 -1.21 7.78
N ARG A 181 -10.34 -0.32 7.22
CA ARG A 181 -11.64 -0.70 6.65
C ARG A 181 -11.48 -1.61 5.43
N THR A 182 -10.57 -1.28 4.52
CA THR A 182 -10.33 -2.12 3.33
C THR A 182 -9.77 -3.49 3.70
N LEU A 183 -8.91 -3.56 4.72
CA LEU A 183 -8.39 -4.83 5.22
C LEU A 183 -9.51 -5.68 5.81
N ALA A 184 -10.38 -5.10 6.64
CA ALA A 184 -11.53 -5.82 7.19
C ALA A 184 -12.47 -6.36 6.10
N GLN A 185 -12.74 -5.57 5.05
CA GLN A 185 -13.54 -6.03 3.92
C GLN A 185 -12.88 -7.19 3.18
N LEU A 186 -11.57 -7.11 2.94
CA LEU A 186 -10.82 -8.20 2.31
C LEU A 186 -10.84 -9.47 3.16
N GLU A 187 -10.72 -9.35 4.48
CA GLU A 187 -10.82 -10.48 5.41
C GLU A 187 -12.21 -11.13 5.37
N ASP A 188 -13.28 -10.32 5.33
CA ASP A 188 -14.65 -10.81 5.18
C ASP A 188 -14.88 -11.51 3.82
N ASP A 189 -14.23 -11.05 2.76
CA ASP A 189 -14.35 -11.61 1.40
C ASP A 189 -13.58 -12.93 1.20
N ILE A 190 -12.66 -13.31 2.09
CA ILE A 190 -11.89 -14.58 1.98
C ILE A 190 -12.83 -15.79 2.10
N SER A 191 -13.68 -15.82 3.12
CA SER A 191 -14.59 -16.95 3.39
C SER A 191 -15.52 -17.31 2.21
N PRO A 192 -16.25 -16.36 1.59
CA PRO A 192 -17.08 -16.67 0.43
C PRO A 192 -16.25 -17.09 -0.79
N CYS A 193 -15.04 -16.54 -0.98
CA CYS A 193 -14.15 -16.93 -2.06
C CYS A 193 -13.63 -18.37 -1.90
N GLU A 194 -13.23 -18.74 -0.68
CA GLU A 194 -12.84 -20.11 -0.33
C GLU A 194 -13.99 -21.10 -0.54
N ALA A 195 -15.19 -20.75 -0.10
CA ALA A 195 -16.38 -21.58 -0.30
C ALA A 195 -16.70 -21.78 -1.80
N GLN A 196 -16.55 -20.72 -2.61
CA GLN A 196 -16.70 -20.81 -4.06
C GLN A 196 -15.63 -21.71 -4.69
N MET A 197 -14.38 -21.58 -4.25
CA MET A 197 -13.26 -22.38 -4.74
C MET A 197 -13.45 -23.87 -4.42
N GLU A 198 -13.89 -24.22 -3.22
CA GLU A 198 -14.20 -25.61 -2.86
C GLU A 198 -15.40 -26.15 -3.65
N ASN A 199 -16.41 -25.33 -3.94
CA ASN A 199 -17.50 -25.72 -4.84
C ASN A 199 -16.99 -25.99 -6.27
N TRP A 200 -16.09 -25.16 -6.79
CA TRP A 200 -15.51 -25.38 -8.13
C TRP A 200 -14.67 -26.65 -8.18
N LYS A 201 -13.88 -26.90 -7.14
CA LYS A 201 -13.08 -28.11 -6.98
C LYS A 201 -13.92 -29.38 -6.93
N THR A 202 -15.02 -29.38 -6.18
CA THR A 202 -15.95 -30.52 -6.14
C THR A 202 -16.64 -30.72 -7.49
N ASN A 203 -17.12 -29.65 -8.14
CA ASN A 203 -17.71 -29.73 -9.48
C ASN A 203 -16.73 -30.24 -10.52
N LEU A 204 -15.46 -29.83 -10.46
CA LEU A 204 -14.41 -30.29 -11.38
C LEU A 204 -14.18 -31.80 -11.24
N ALA A 205 -14.12 -32.32 -10.02
CA ALA A 205 -13.99 -33.76 -9.78
C ALA A 205 -15.18 -34.55 -10.35
N VAL A 206 -16.40 -33.99 -10.25
CA VAL A 206 -17.60 -34.58 -10.89
C VAL A 206 -17.49 -34.55 -12.41
N MET A 207 -17.03 -33.44 -12.99
CA MET A 207 -16.86 -33.31 -14.45
C MET A 207 -15.81 -34.28 -14.99
N GLU A 208 -14.70 -34.47 -14.28
CA GLU A 208 -13.66 -35.43 -14.64
C GLU A 208 -14.20 -36.87 -14.61
N SER A 209 -15.04 -37.21 -13.62
CA SER A 209 -15.71 -38.52 -13.57
C SER A 209 -16.65 -38.73 -14.77
N LYS A 210 -17.44 -37.70 -15.12
CA LYS A 210 -18.34 -37.74 -16.29
C LYS A 210 -17.59 -37.83 -17.61
N GLU A 211 -16.47 -37.13 -17.75
CA GLU A 211 -15.61 -37.22 -18.93
C GLU A 211 -15.14 -38.66 -19.13
N ARG A 212 -14.61 -39.31 -18.09
CA ARG A 212 -14.19 -40.72 -18.17
C ARG A 212 -15.35 -41.63 -18.55
N GLN A 213 -16.54 -41.40 -17.99
CA GLN A 213 -17.74 -42.16 -18.34
C GLN A 213 -18.11 -41.98 -19.82
N TYR A 214 -18.15 -40.76 -20.34
CA TYR A 214 -18.45 -40.48 -21.74
C TYR A 214 -17.39 -41.06 -22.67
N PHE A 215 -16.12 -41.01 -22.29
CA PHE A 215 -15.04 -41.61 -23.06
C PHE A 215 -15.20 -43.14 -23.17
N GLN A 216 -15.54 -43.80 -22.05
CA GLN A 216 -15.85 -45.23 -22.04
C GLN A 216 -17.07 -45.55 -22.90
N GLN A 217 -18.16 -44.79 -22.76
CA GLN A 217 -19.36 -44.97 -23.58
C GLN A 217 -19.08 -44.79 -25.06
N TYR A 218 -18.34 -43.74 -25.44
CA TYR A 218 -17.92 -43.48 -26.80
C TYR A 218 -17.10 -44.65 -27.36
N SER A 219 -16.12 -45.14 -26.59
CA SER A 219 -15.32 -46.30 -26.97
C SER A 219 -16.18 -47.56 -27.18
N ASN A 220 -17.14 -47.80 -26.29
CA ASN A 220 -18.09 -48.92 -26.39
C ASN A 220 -18.98 -48.82 -27.64
N TYR A 221 -19.58 -47.65 -27.91
CA TYR A 221 -20.40 -47.44 -29.10
C TYR A 221 -19.58 -47.55 -30.38
N LYS A 222 -18.36 -47.02 -30.39
CA LYS A 222 -17.43 -47.17 -31.52
C LYS A 222 -17.09 -48.63 -31.78
N ALA A 223 -16.84 -49.43 -30.74
CA ALA A 223 -16.62 -50.86 -30.88
C ALA A 223 -17.86 -51.59 -31.41
N MET A 224 -19.06 -51.21 -30.94
CA MET A 224 -20.34 -51.77 -31.43
C MET A 224 -20.58 -51.44 -32.91
N LEU A 225 -20.38 -50.18 -33.32
CA LEU A 225 -20.48 -49.75 -34.72
C LEU A 225 -19.51 -50.53 -35.61
N ASN A 226 -18.26 -50.68 -35.17
CA ASN A 226 -17.25 -51.48 -35.89
C ASN A 226 -17.68 -52.96 -36.01
N ARG A 227 -18.25 -53.55 -34.95
CA ARG A 227 -18.75 -54.93 -34.98
C ARG A 227 -19.88 -55.13 -35.98
N VAL A 228 -20.75 -54.13 -36.15
CA VAL A 228 -21.86 -54.16 -37.12
C VAL A 228 -21.36 -53.82 -38.54
N GLY A 229 -20.07 -53.52 -38.72
CA GLY A 229 -19.49 -53.20 -40.03
C GLY A 229 -19.88 -51.82 -40.55
N TYR A 230 -20.25 -50.90 -39.64
CA TYR A 230 -20.61 -49.54 -40.01
C TYR A 230 -19.42 -48.80 -40.63
N THR A 231 -19.59 -48.30 -41.85
CA THR A 231 -18.67 -47.35 -42.48
C THR A 231 -19.30 -45.96 -42.51
N PRO A 232 -18.51 -44.87 -42.41
CA PRO A 232 -19.04 -43.50 -42.47
C PRO A 232 -19.88 -43.20 -43.73
N GLU A 233 -19.69 -43.97 -44.79
CA GLU A 233 -20.44 -43.90 -46.05
C GLU A 233 -21.91 -44.31 -45.91
N VAL A 234 -22.26 -45.11 -44.90
CA VAL A 234 -23.64 -45.52 -44.57
C VAL A 234 -24.29 -44.52 -43.59
N SER A 235 -23.66 -43.37 -43.35
CA SER A 235 -24.29 -42.27 -42.63
C SER A 235 -25.47 -41.73 -43.42
N HIS A 236 -26.55 -41.36 -42.72
CA HIS A 236 -27.77 -40.85 -43.35
C HIS A 236 -27.48 -39.67 -44.29
N GLY A 237 -26.63 -38.73 -43.88
CA GLY A 237 -26.25 -37.59 -44.72
C GLY A 237 -25.59 -38.02 -46.03
N VAL A 238 -24.62 -38.92 -45.95
CA VAL A 238 -23.89 -39.43 -47.14
C VAL A 238 -24.81 -40.26 -48.04
N LEU A 239 -25.72 -41.05 -47.46
CA LEU A 239 -26.73 -41.81 -48.21
C LEU A 239 -27.71 -40.88 -48.95
N VAL A 240 -28.13 -39.78 -48.32
CA VAL A 240 -28.99 -38.77 -48.96
C VAL A 240 -28.25 -38.10 -50.11
N GLU A 241 -27.00 -37.67 -49.90
CA GLU A 241 -26.15 -37.09 -50.95
C GLU A 241 -25.95 -38.08 -52.11
N MET A 242 -25.69 -39.36 -51.83
CA MET A 242 -25.58 -40.41 -52.85
C MET A 242 -26.89 -40.64 -53.61
N ALA A 243 -28.03 -40.57 -52.93
CA ALA A 243 -29.34 -40.72 -53.54
C ALA A 243 -29.68 -39.53 -54.46
N GLU A 244 -29.34 -38.31 -54.03
CA GLU A 244 -29.47 -37.10 -54.83
C GLU A 244 -28.56 -37.16 -56.06
N HIS A 245 -27.29 -37.52 -55.88
CA HIS A 245 -26.36 -37.67 -57.00
C HIS A 245 -26.80 -38.76 -57.99
N ARG A 246 -27.35 -39.88 -57.49
CA ARG A 246 -27.97 -40.92 -58.33
C ARG A 246 -29.15 -40.38 -59.12
N LYS A 247 -30.03 -39.61 -58.49
CA LYS A 247 -31.18 -38.98 -59.14
C LYS A 247 -30.75 -38.01 -60.25
N ASP A 248 -29.69 -37.23 -59.99
CA ASP A 248 -29.13 -36.32 -60.99
C ASP A 248 -28.50 -37.07 -62.17
N LEU A 249 -27.78 -38.16 -61.92
CA LEU A 249 -27.27 -39.07 -62.94
C LEU A 249 -28.42 -39.68 -63.76
N GLU A 250 -29.49 -40.12 -63.11
CA GLU A 250 -30.67 -40.69 -63.77
C GLU A 250 -31.35 -39.65 -64.68
N ASN A 251 -31.52 -38.42 -64.20
CA ASN A 251 -32.06 -37.30 -64.99
C ASN A 251 -31.22 -37.02 -66.24
N LYS A 252 -29.89 -37.16 -66.16
CA LYS A 252 -28.99 -37.00 -67.32
C LYS A 252 -28.98 -38.21 -68.25
N THR A 253 -29.14 -39.42 -67.72
CA THR A 253 -28.99 -40.67 -68.47
C THR A 253 -30.27 -41.09 -69.19
N LYS A 254 -31.45 -40.81 -68.60
CA LYS A 254 -32.77 -41.09 -69.24
C LYS A 254 -32.90 -40.56 -70.67
N PRO A 255 -32.63 -39.27 -70.97
CA PRO A 255 -32.76 -38.77 -72.33
C PRO A 255 -31.74 -39.42 -73.30
N ILE A 256 -30.55 -39.78 -72.80
CA ILE A 256 -29.52 -40.47 -73.60
C ILE A 256 -29.97 -41.92 -73.92
N LEU A 257 -30.59 -42.61 -72.97
CA LEU A 257 -31.17 -43.93 -73.20
C LEU A 257 -32.36 -43.89 -74.16
N ASP A 258 -33.23 -42.89 -74.02
CA ASP A 258 -34.39 -42.72 -74.91
C ASP A 258 -33.95 -42.42 -76.36
N THR A 259 -32.90 -41.59 -76.54
CA THR A 259 -32.29 -41.40 -77.86
C THR A 259 -31.61 -42.65 -78.40
N LEU A 260 -30.92 -43.44 -77.56
CA LEU A 260 -30.33 -44.71 -77.99
C LEU A 260 -31.41 -45.73 -78.40
N ARG A 261 -32.53 -45.75 -77.68
CA ARG A 261 -33.68 -46.62 -77.97
C ARG A 261 -34.34 -46.26 -79.29
N SER A 262 -34.49 -44.96 -79.60
CA SER A 262 -35.00 -44.53 -80.90
C SER A 262 -34.07 -44.92 -82.06
N TYR A 263 -32.75 -45.00 -81.85
CA TYR A 263 -31.82 -45.53 -82.85
C TYR A 263 -31.93 -47.06 -83.03
N GLN A 264 -32.29 -47.82 -81.99
CA GLN A 264 -32.49 -49.27 -82.08
C GLN A 264 -33.80 -49.69 -82.75
N ASP A 265 -34.78 -48.80 -82.81
CA ASP A 265 -36.06 -49.04 -83.49
C ASP A 265 -35.96 -48.93 -85.04
N LEU A 266 -34.82 -48.48 -85.60
CA LEU A 266 -34.57 -48.47 -87.04
C LEU A 266 -33.82 -49.73 -87.50
N PRO A 267 -34.33 -50.50 -88.49
CA PRO A 267 -33.66 -51.68 -89.01
C PRO A 267 -32.27 -51.33 -89.60
N PRO A 268 -31.23 -52.15 -89.36
CA PRO A 268 -29.84 -51.86 -89.75
C PRO A 268 -29.55 -51.98 -91.26
N ASP A 269 -30.57 -52.17 -92.11
CA ASP A 269 -30.44 -52.29 -93.56
C ASP A 269 -31.20 -51.17 -94.28
N LYS A 270 -30.48 -50.38 -95.08
CA LYS A 270 -30.97 -49.16 -95.75
C LYS A 270 -32.17 -49.43 -96.67
N ALA A 271 -32.24 -50.62 -97.27
CA ALA A 271 -33.35 -51.00 -98.15
C ALA A 271 -34.63 -51.31 -97.37
N LEU A 272 -34.52 -51.95 -96.21
CA LEU A 272 -35.65 -52.29 -95.34
C LEU A 272 -36.14 -51.09 -94.53
N ALA A 273 -35.25 -50.18 -94.15
CA ALA A 273 -35.63 -48.90 -93.53
C ALA A 273 -36.43 -48.02 -94.50
N ALA A 274 -36.09 -47.99 -95.79
CA ALA A 274 -36.87 -47.27 -96.79
C ALA A 274 -38.28 -47.88 -96.97
N LEU A 275 -38.39 -49.21 -97.00
CA LEU A 275 -39.67 -49.92 -97.08
C LEU A 275 -40.53 -49.70 -95.83
N ALA A 276 -39.94 -49.73 -94.63
CA ALA A 276 -40.64 -49.44 -93.38
C ALA A 276 -41.08 -47.96 -93.28
N ILE A 277 -40.30 -47.03 -93.82
CA ILE A 277 -40.69 -45.62 -93.96
C ILE A 277 -41.84 -45.48 -94.96
N GLU A 278 -41.80 -46.18 -96.10
CA GLU A 278 -42.88 -46.20 -97.10
C GLU A 278 -44.16 -46.79 -96.51
N GLU A 279 -44.06 -47.87 -95.73
CA GLU A 279 -45.20 -48.52 -95.07
C GLU A 279 -45.78 -47.66 -93.94
N LYS A 280 -44.94 -46.99 -93.15
CA LYS A 280 -45.39 -46.00 -92.16
C LYS A 280 -45.98 -44.76 -92.82
N LYS A 281 -45.44 -44.28 -93.93
CA LYS A 281 -46.04 -43.20 -94.74
C LYS A 281 -47.40 -43.62 -95.29
N ARG A 282 -47.53 -44.86 -95.76
CA ARG A 282 -48.82 -45.39 -96.25
C ARG A 282 -49.85 -45.48 -95.12
N GLN A 283 -49.46 -45.98 -93.96
CA GLN A 283 -50.31 -45.97 -92.75
C GLN A 283 -50.68 -44.54 -92.34
N TYR A 284 -49.78 -43.57 -92.50
CA TYR A 284 -50.05 -42.15 -92.24
C TYR A 284 -51.05 -41.56 -93.24
N THR A 285 -50.89 -41.85 -94.54
CA THR A 285 -51.84 -41.40 -95.57
C THR A 285 -53.21 -42.07 -95.45
N ASP A 286 -53.27 -43.33 -95.02
CA ASP A 286 -54.53 -44.03 -94.76
C ASP A 286 -55.22 -43.45 -93.50
N ALA A 287 -54.45 -43.09 -92.47
CA ALA A 287 -54.95 -42.41 -91.29
C ALA A 287 -55.40 -40.97 -91.59
N GLU A 288 -54.68 -40.22 -92.44
CA GLU A 288 -55.11 -38.90 -92.94
C GLU A 288 -56.39 -39.02 -93.76
N LYS A 289 -56.50 -39.99 -94.67
CA LYS A 289 -57.75 -40.23 -95.41
C LYS A 289 -58.92 -40.62 -94.50
N TYR A 290 -58.67 -41.43 -93.47
CA TYR A 290 -59.68 -41.76 -92.46
C TYR A 290 -60.11 -40.51 -91.65
N LEU A 291 -59.16 -39.63 -91.34
CA LEU A 291 -59.44 -38.38 -90.63
C LEU A 291 -60.18 -37.37 -91.55
N ASP A 292 -59.83 -37.29 -92.83
CA ASP A 292 -60.53 -36.51 -93.85
C ASP A 292 -61.94 -37.06 -94.11
N ASP A 293 -62.15 -38.38 -94.17
CA ASP A 293 -63.47 -39.00 -94.29
C ASP A 293 -64.33 -38.71 -93.04
N ILE A 294 -63.74 -38.72 -91.84
CA ILE A 294 -64.43 -38.30 -90.60
C ILE A 294 -64.77 -36.80 -90.64
N LEU A 295 -63.89 -35.95 -91.17
CA LEU A 295 -64.15 -34.51 -91.29
C LEU A 295 -65.19 -34.19 -92.38
N GLN A 296 -65.19 -34.89 -93.52
CA GLN A 296 -66.21 -34.72 -94.57
C GLN A 296 -67.58 -35.27 -94.16
N SER A 297 -67.62 -36.38 -93.41
CA SER A 297 -68.87 -36.88 -92.80
C SER A 297 -69.39 -36.00 -91.66
N ALA A 298 -68.56 -35.16 -91.04
CA ALA A 298 -68.98 -34.14 -90.08
C ALA A 298 -69.44 -32.80 -90.71
N LEU A 299 -69.10 -32.53 -91.98
CA LEU A 299 -69.47 -31.30 -92.71
C LEU A 299 -70.62 -31.49 -93.72
N GLY A 300 -70.98 -32.73 -94.08
CA GLY A 300 -72.13 -33.06 -94.95
C GLY A 300 -73.47 -33.20 -94.24
N SER A 301 -73.52 -33.10 -92.91
CA SER A 301 -74.73 -33.25 -92.09
C SER A 301 -75.17 -31.94 -91.39
N SER A 302 -74.80 -30.79 -91.95
CA SER A 302 -75.25 -29.47 -91.52
C SER A 302 -75.95 -28.74 -92.68
N ASP A 303 -77.21 -29.12 -92.92
CA ASP A 303 -78.33 -28.32 -93.42
C ASP A 303 -79.64 -28.94 -92.93
#